data_AF-A0A2T2YD49-F1
#
_entry.id   AF-A0A2T2YD49-F1
#
_cell.length_a   1.000
_cell.length_b   1.000
_cell.length_c   1.000
_cell.angle_alpha   90.00
_cell.angle_beta   90.00
_cell.angle_gamma   90.00
#
_symmetry.space_group_name_H-M   'P 1'
#
loop_
_entity.id
_entity.type
_entity.pdbx_description
1 polymer ?
#
loop_
_entity_poly.entity_id
_entity_poly.type
_entity_poly.pdbx_seq_one_letter_code
_entity_poly.pdbx_strand_id
1 'polypeptide(L)'
;MILKRPLTKLSFLSFSGIAKVAIGFTNRPVIACGYLVIIFLSGCATSIVGHSGQQKTAGKTFVIVGAASGFGRGVAEQLGTYKANVVLAVRRTDLLEEIATNIRTAGGTALVVSTDISKPEEVERLLETTLREYKKVDVCINMAGVGGIGCF
;
A
#
# COMPACT_ATOMS: atom_id res chain seq x y z
N MET A 1 -35.52 0.69 -7.30
CA MET A 1 -34.97 0.26 -6.00
C MET A 1 -33.45 0.27 -6.12
N ILE A 2 -32.88 1.46 -6.04
CA ILE A 2 -31.48 1.79 -6.36
C ILE A 2 -30.84 2.19 -5.04
N LEU A 3 -29.97 1.34 -4.49
CA LEU A 3 -29.23 1.70 -3.27
C LEU A 3 -27.93 2.43 -3.67
N LYS A 4 -28.06 3.73 -3.98
CA LYS A 4 -26.94 4.68 -3.92
C LYS A 4 -26.45 4.73 -2.47
N ARG A 5 -25.42 3.96 -2.12
CA ARG A 5 -24.65 4.22 -0.89
C ARG A 5 -23.60 5.30 -1.21
N PRO A 6 -23.54 6.39 -0.43
CA PRO A 6 -22.67 7.52 -0.71
C PRO A 6 -21.20 7.13 -0.50
N LEU A 7 -20.39 7.35 -1.55
CA LEU A 7 -18.94 7.28 -1.59
C LEU A 7 -18.31 8.40 -0.72
N THR A 8 -18.43 8.35 0.60
CA THR A 8 -17.93 9.42 1.49
C THR A 8 -16.91 8.99 2.55
N LYS A 9 -16.26 7.82 2.39
CA LYS A 9 -15.02 7.51 3.14
C LYS A 9 -13.97 6.88 2.23
N LEU A 10 -13.62 7.58 1.17
CA LEU A 10 -12.34 7.40 0.49
C LEU A 10 -11.35 8.32 1.21
N SER A 11 -10.60 7.78 2.17
CA SER A 11 -9.53 8.53 2.81
C SER A 11 -8.41 8.72 1.78
N PHE A 12 -8.55 9.75 0.95
CA PHE A 12 -7.43 10.35 0.22
C PHE A 12 -6.43 10.78 1.28
N LEU A 13 -5.37 9.99 1.46
CA LEU A 13 -4.25 10.37 2.31
C LEU A 13 -3.46 11.44 1.53
N SER A 14 -3.99 12.66 1.54
CA SER A 14 -3.28 13.84 1.10
C SER A 14 -2.11 14.05 2.05
N PHE A 15 -0.90 13.94 1.52
CA PHE A 15 0.36 14.22 2.19
C PHE A 15 0.43 15.74 2.47
N SER A 16 -0.20 16.20 3.54
CA SER A 16 0.07 17.51 4.10
C SER A 16 -0.09 17.45 5.61
N GLY A 17 1.03 17.18 6.27
CA GLY A 17 1.14 17.09 7.71
C GLY A 17 2.50 17.58 8.14
N ILE A 18 2.75 18.88 7.91
CA ILE A 18 3.86 19.61 8.51
C ILE A 18 3.63 19.55 10.03
N ALA A 19 4.30 18.60 10.69
CA ALA A 19 4.31 18.53 12.14
C ALA A 19 5.17 19.68 12.67
N LYS A 20 4.45 20.67 13.19
CA LYS A 20 4.91 21.79 14.00
C LYS A 20 5.85 21.29 15.11
N VAL A 21 7.16 21.35 14.89
CA VAL A 21 8.16 21.24 15.96
C VAL A 21 8.28 22.62 16.61
N ALA A 22 7.46 22.86 17.62
CA ALA A 22 7.61 24.01 18.50
C ALA A 22 8.63 23.64 19.59
N ILE A 23 9.93 23.84 19.30
CA ILE A 23 10.98 23.87 20.32
C ILE A 23 11.36 25.33 20.50
N GLY A 24 11.30 25.78 21.75
CA GLY A 24 11.48 27.17 22.17
C GLY A 24 12.74 27.82 21.64
N PHE A 25 12.60 29.11 21.36
CA PHE A 25 13.60 30.03 20.89
C PHE A 25 14.68 30.26 21.95
N THR A 26 15.93 29.83 21.73
CA THR A 26 17.13 30.48 22.28
C THR A 26 18.31 30.38 21.29
N ASN A 27 18.35 31.34 20.37
CA ASN A 27 19.52 32.10 19.89
C ASN A 27 20.90 31.39 19.83
N ARG A 28 21.23 30.65 18.75
CA ARG A 28 22.62 30.44 18.24
C ARG A 28 22.65 30.18 16.71
N PRO A 29 23.24 31.06 15.88
CA PRO A 29 23.13 31.00 14.41
C PRO A 29 24.03 29.96 13.71
N VAL A 30 24.85 29.21 14.44
CA VAL A 30 25.84 28.27 13.86
C VAL A 30 25.37 26.82 13.74
N ILE A 31 24.19 26.46 14.25
CA ILE A 31 23.67 25.08 14.24
C ILE A 31 22.83 24.78 12.97
N ALA A 32 22.44 25.82 12.21
CA ALA A 32 21.59 25.70 11.04
C ALA A 32 22.20 24.89 9.88
N CYS A 33 23.54 24.83 9.78
CA CYS A 33 24.22 24.10 8.70
C CYS A 33 24.30 22.58 8.96
N GLY A 34 24.38 22.16 10.24
CA GLY A 34 24.43 20.72 10.60
C GLY A 34 23.07 20.03 10.56
N TYR A 35 21.99 20.77 10.81
CA TYR A 35 20.65 20.18 10.91
C TYR A 35 20.04 19.78 9.56
N LEU A 36 20.50 20.39 8.46
CA LEU A 36 20.03 20.07 7.10
C LEU A 36 20.50 18.67 6.65
N VAL A 37 21.66 18.21 7.12
CA VAL A 37 22.22 16.88 6.79
C VAL A 37 21.50 15.76 7.53
N ILE A 38 21.03 16.02 8.75
CA ILE A 38 20.35 15.02 9.60
C ILE A 38 18.96 14.67 9.05
N ILE A 39 18.24 15.65 8.48
CA ILE A 39 16.93 15.43 7.87
C ILE A 39 17.03 14.48 6.65
N PHE A 40 18.09 14.62 5.83
CA PHE A 40 18.30 13.79 4.65
C PHE A 40 18.66 12.33 4.96
N LEU A 41 19.35 12.07 6.08
CA LEU A 41 19.69 10.70 6.50
C LEU A 41 18.55 9.97 7.24
N SER A 42 17.54 10.70 7.70
CA SER A 42 16.39 10.13 8.44
C SER A 42 15.22 9.69 7.54
N GLY A 43 15.27 9.99 6.25
CA GLY A 43 14.18 9.70 5.30
C GLY A 43 13.91 8.21 5.04
N CYS A 44 14.79 7.32 5.50
CA CYS A 44 14.61 5.87 5.41
C CYS A 44 13.90 5.25 6.62
N ALA A 45 13.41 6.06 7.56
CA ALA A 45 12.61 5.56 8.67
C ALA A 45 11.20 5.17 8.18
N THR A 46 11.09 4.01 7.54
CA THR A 46 9.82 3.29 7.43
C THR A 46 9.38 2.97 8.85
N SER A 47 8.58 3.85 9.45
CA SER A 47 8.02 3.62 10.78
C SER A 47 7.25 2.29 10.74
N ILE A 48 7.82 1.25 11.35
CA ILE A 48 7.16 -0.05 11.48
C ILE A 48 5.85 0.21 12.22
N VAL A 49 4.75 -0.28 11.64
CA VAL A 49 3.44 -0.14 12.27
C VAL A 49 3.52 -0.79 13.65
N GLY A 50 3.29 -0.01 14.71
CA GLY A 50 3.30 -0.52 16.08
C GLY A 50 2.28 -1.64 16.28
N HIS A 51 2.43 -2.41 17.35
CA HIS A 51 1.62 -3.61 17.60
C HIS A 51 0.11 -3.38 17.50
N SER A 52 -0.38 -2.23 17.99
CA SER A 52 -1.79 -1.85 17.92
C SER A 52 -2.29 -1.58 16.50
N GLY A 53 -1.42 -1.08 15.61
CA GLY A 53 -1.75 -0.87 14.20
C GLY A 53 -1.76 -2.19 13.41
N GLN A 54 -0.84 -3.11 13.72
CA GLN A 54 -0.79 -4.44 13.12
C GLN A 54 -2.04 -5.25 13.43
N GLN A 55 -2.57 -5.16 14.67
CA GLN A 55 -3.82 -5.81 15.02
C GLN A 55 -5.03 -5.27 14.24
N LYS A 56 -5.01 -4.00 13.83
CA LYS A 56 -6.08 -3.42 13.00
C LYS A 56 -6.05 -3.92 11.56
N THR A 57 -4.89 -4.37 11.07
CA THR A 57 -4.72 -4.88 9.70
C THR A 57 -4.93 -6.38 9.59
N ALA A 58 -4.78 -7.14 10.69
CA ALA A 58 -5.02 -8.58 10.70
C ALA A 58 -6.45 -8.92 10.25
N GLY A 59 -6.60 -9.89 9.34
CA GLY A 59 -7.89 -10.32 8.78
C GLY A 59 -8.62 -9.28 7.92
N LYS A 60 -7.95 -8.16 7.59
CA LYS A 60 -8.43 -7.19 6.61
C LYS A 60 -8.00 -7.62 5.21
N THR A 61 -8.84 -7.32 4.23
CA THR A 61 -8.59 -7.68 2.82
C THR A 61 -8.08 -6.48 2.05
N PHE A 62 -6.83 -6.59 1.59
CA PHE A 62 -6.12 -5.58 0.82
C PHE A 62 -5.99 -6.03 -0.62
N VAL A 63 -6.51 -5.23 -1.55
CA VAL A 63 -6.28 -5.42 -2.99
C VAL A 63 -5.13 -4.51 -3.41
N ILE A 64 -4.06 -5.08 -3.95
CA ILE A 64 -2.88 -4.33 -4.36
C ILE A 64 -2.71 -4.49 -5.88
N VAL A 65 -2.90 -3.38 -6.59
CA VAL A 65 -2.59 -3.30 -8.01
C VAL A 65 -1.13 -2.88 -8.17
N GLY A 66 -0.37 -3.60 -8.99
CA GLY A 66 1.06 -3.31 -9.18
C GLY A 66 1.98 -3.98 -8.16
N ALA A 67 1.56 -5.11 -7.59
CA ALA A 67 2.29 -5.78 -6.51
C ALA A 67 3.56 -6.55 -6.93
N ALA A 68 3.89 -6.59 -8.22
CA ALA A 68 4.99 -7.42 -8.74
C ALA A 68 6.40 -6.87 -8.42
N SER A 69 6.55 -5.56 -8.18
CA SER A 69 7.87 -4.95 -7.99
C SER A 69 7.85 -3.72 -7.09
N GLY A 70 9.05 -3.29 -6.68
CA GLY A 70 9.27 -2.05 -5.92
C GLY A 70 8.47 -2.00 -4.61
N PHE A 71 7.82 -0.86 -4.38
CA PHE A 71 7.01 -0.63 -3.18
C PHE A 71 5.82 -1.60 -3.08
N GLY A 72 5.20 -1.97 -4.19
CA GLY A 72 4.05 -2.87 -4.21
C GLY A 72 4.39 -4.24 -3.60
N ARG A 73 5.54 -4.80 -3.97
CA ARG A 73 6.05 -6.06 -3.40
C ARG A 73 6.31 -5.95 -1.90
N GLY A 74 7.06 -4.91 -1.49
CA GLY A 74 7.43 -4.74 -0.08
C GLY A 74 6.20 -4.53 0.83
N VAL A 75 5.20 -3.78 0.36
CA VAL A 75 3.93 -3.59 1.07
C VAL A 75 3.17 -4.91 1.17
N ALA A 76 3.09 -5.68 0.09
CA ALA A 76 2.40 -6.96 0.08
C ALA A 76 3.02 -7.96 1.08
N GLU A 77 4.34 -8.08 1.08
CA GLU A 77 5.08 -8.95 2.00
C GLU A 77 4.90 -8.50 3.47
N GLN A 78 4.99 -7.19 3.76
CA GLN A 78 4.74 -6.65 5.10
C GLN A 78 3.32 -6.91 5.59
N LEU A 79 2.31 -6.73 4.74
CA LEU A 79 0.92 -7.05 5.08
C LEU A 79 0.72 -8.53 5.39
N GLY A 80 1.48 -9.41 4.74
CA GLY A 80 1.56 -10.83 5.09
C GLY A 80 2.01 -11.06 6.53
N THR A 81 3.06 -10.37 6.98
CA THR A 81 3.53 -10.47 8.38
C THR A 81 2.49 -9.99 9.39
N TYR A 82 1.59 -9.11 8.98
CA TYR A 82 0.49 -8.61 9.82
C TYR A 82 -0.75 -9.51 9.77
N LYS A 83 -0.66 -10.70 9.15
CA LYS A 83 -1.76 -11.67 9.01
C LYS A 83 -2.96 -11.09 8.27
N ALA A 84 -2.71 -10.23 7.29
CA ALA A 84 -3.74 -9.70 6.41
C ALA A 84 -4.05 -10.68 5.26
N ASN A 85 -5.20 -10.47 4.62
CA ASN A 85 -5.53 -11.11 3.34
C ASN A 85 -5.10 -10.17 2.22
N VAL A 86 -4.24 -10.65 1.32
CA VAL A 86 -3.61 -9.83 0.28
C VAL A 86 -4.01 -10.37 -1.10
N VAL A 87 -4.68 -9.54 -1.89
CA VAL A 87 -4.98 -9.84 -3.29
C VAL A 87 -3.97 -9.12 -4.17
N LEU A 88 -3.22 -9.87 -4.94
CA LEU A 88 -2.16 -9.38 -5.82
C LEU A 88 -2.73 -9.28 -7.24
N ALA A 89 -2.91 -8.05 -7.73
CA ALA A 89 -3.44 -7.75 -9.06
C ALA A 89 -2.35 -7.18 -9.97
N VAL A 90 -1.89 -7.97 -10.95
CA VAL A 90 -0.96 -7.52 -11.99
C VAL A 90 -1.13 -8.32 -13.28
N ARG A 91 -0.54 -7.83 -14.38
CA ARG A 91 -0.60 -8.48 -15.70
C ARG A 91 0.25 -9.75 -15.85
N ARG A 92 1.40 -9.82 -15.16
CA ARG A 92 2.35 -10.93 -15.25
C ARG A 92 2.36 -11.71 -13.94
N THR A 93 1.98 -12.98 -13.98
CA THR A 93 1.79 -13.82 -12.80
C THR A 93 3.06 -14.54 -12.34
N ASP A 94 4.07 -14.69 -13.19
CA ASP A 94 5.25 -15.51 -12.91
C ASP A 94 6.02 -15.06 -11.66
N LEU A 95 6.12 -13.75 -11.43
CA LEU A 95 6.79 -13.17 -10.25
C LEU A 95 5.92 -13.15 -8.99
N LEU A 96 4.62 -13.42 -9.11
CA LEU A 96 3.68 -13.29 -8.00
C LEU A 96 3.60 -14.54 -7.15
N GLU A 97 3.85 -15.72 -7.72
CA GLU A 97 3.76 -16.96 -6.92
C GLU A 97 4.84 -17.01 -5.84
N GLU A 98 6.02 -16.46 -6.10
CA GLU A 98 7.06 -16.26 -5.09
C GLU A 98 6.55 -15.34 -3.96
N ILE A 99 6.00 -14.17 -4.32
CA ILE A 99 5.49 -13.18 -3.36
C ILE A 99 4.32 -13.76 -2.56
N ALA A 100 3.39 -14.45 -3.22
CA ALA A 100 2.26 -15.12 -2.58
C ALA A 100 2.74 -16.20 -1.60
N THR A 101 3.79 -16.94 -1.96
CA THR A 101 4.42 -17.93 -1.08
C THR A 101 5.07 -17.27 0.14
N ASN A 102 5.77 -16.15 -0.05
CA ASN A 102 6.35 -15.37 1.06
C ASN A 102 5.26 -14.87 2.02
N ILE A 103 4.16 -14.34 1.49
CA ILE A 103 3.01 -13.87 2.29
C ILE A 103 2.37 -15.01 3.09
N ARG A 104 2.15 -16.16 2.44
CA ARG A 104 1.61 -17.37 3.08
C ARG A 104 2.53 -17.88 4.19
N THR A 105 3.85 -17.89 3.95
CA THR A 105 4.86 -18.31 4.92
C THR A 105 4.93 -17.36 6.13
N ALA A 106 4.69 -16.06 5.91
CA ALA A 106 4.61 -15.07 6.97
C ALA A 106 3.32 -15.15 7.82
N GLY A 107 2.38 -16.04 7.47
CA GLY A 107 1.12 -16.26 8.20
C GLY A 107 -0.07 -15.43 7.71
N GLY A 108 0.08 -14.71 6.59
CA GLY A 108 -1.03 -14.06 5.89
C GLY A 108 -1.69 -14.99 4.86
N THR A 109 -2.68 -14.46 4.13
CA THR A 109 -3.24 -15.15 2.96
C THR A 109 -2.97 -14.35 1.70
N ALA A 110 -2.76 -15.05 0.58
CA ALA A 110 -2.47 -14.43 -0.70
C ALA A 110 -3.36 -15.01 -1.79
N LEU A 111 -3.99 -14.14 -2.57
CA LEU A 111 -4.75 -14.48 -3.77
C LEU A 111 -4.12 -13.76 -4.96
N VAL A 112 -3.70 -14.52 -5.96
CA VAL A 112 -3.16 -13.97 -7.20
C VAL A 112 -4.27 -13.86 -8.24
N VAL A 113 -4.47 -12.66 -8.79
CA VAL A 113 -5.43 -12.43 -9.88
C VAL A 113 -4.73 -11.69 -10.99
N SER A 114 -4.64 -12.32 -12.18
CA SER A 114 -4.13 -11.63 -13.36
C SER A 114 -5.12 -10.55 -13.77
N THR A 115 -4.66 -9.29 -13.81
CA THR A 115 -5.52 -8.14 -14.10
C THR A 115 -4.76 -7.04 -14.81
N ASP A 116 -5.29 -6.62 -15.95
CA ASP A 116 -4.96 -5.39 -16.65
C ASP A 116 -5.96 -4.29 -16.27
N ILE A 117 -5.52 -3.36 -15.43
CA ILE A 117 -6.34 -2.25 -14.95
C ILE A 117 -6.73 -1.24 -16.05
N SER A 118 -6.15 -1.32 -17.24
CA SER A 118 -6.60 -0.51 -18.38
C SER A 118 -7.95 -0.97 -18.94
N LYS A 119 -8.38 -2.19 -18.61
CA LYS A 119 -9.63 -2.79 -19.06
C LYS A 119 -10.63 -2.86 -17.90
N PRO A 120 -11.76 -2.13 -17.96
CA PRO A 120 -12.77 -2.12 -16.91
C PRO A 120 -13.31 -3.52 -16.56
N GLU A 121 -13.51 -4.36 -17.58
CA GLU A 121 -14.00 -5.75 -17.46
C GLU A 121 -13.10 -6.60 -16.54
N GLU A 122 -11.78 -6.41 -16.63
CA GLU A 122 -10.82 -7.18 -15.82
C GLU A 122 -10.79 -6.70 -14.36
N VAL A 123 -11.05 -5.40 -14.13
CA VAL A 123 -11.18 -4.83 -12.78
C VAL A 123 -12.45 -5.33 -12.11
N GLU A 124 -13.55 -5.46 -12.84
CA GLU A 124 -14.79 -6.06 -12.33
C GLU A 124 -14.57 -7.52 -11.92
N ARG A 125 -13.93 -8.31 -12.80
CA ARG A 125 -13.55 -9.70 -12.49
C ARG A 125 -12.64 -9.80 -11.26
N LEU A 126 -11.69 -8.88 -11.09
CA LEU A 126 -10.83 -8.82 -9.89
C LEU A 126 -11.66 -8.64 -8.63
N LEU A 127 -12.61 -7.70 -8.65
CA LEU A 127 -13.48 -7.43 -7.51
C LEU A 127 -14.38 -8.63 -7.22
N GLU A 128 -15.00 -9.22 -8.24
CA GLU A 128 -15.84 -10.42 -8.09
C GLU A 128 -15.07 -11.59 -7.49
N THR A 129 -13.85 -11.85 -7.98
CA THR A 129 -12.99 -12.92 -7.48
C THR A 129 -12.62 -12.66 -6.02
N THR A 130 -12.30 -11.42 -5.68
CA THR A 130 -11.97 -11.01 -4.30
C THR A 130 -13.17 -11.17 -3.37
N LEU A 131 -14.36 -10.76 -3.82
CA LEU A 131 -15.60 -10.88 -3.03
C LEU A 131 -16.03 -12.33 -2.87
N ARG A 132 -15.79 -13.18 -3.87
CA ARG A 132 -16.05 -14.62 -3.77
C ARG A 132 -15.20 -15.27 -2.69
N GLU A 133 -13.91 -14.94 -2.64
CA GLU A 133 -12.96 -15.55 -1.72
C GLU A 133 -13.08 -14.98 -0.30
N TYR A 134 -13.09 -13.65 -0.17
CA TYR A 134 -12.96 -12.95 1.11
C TYR A 134 -14.23 -12.24 1.57
N LYS A 135 -15.30 -12.22 0.77
CA LYS A 135 -16.61 -11.59 1.04
C LYS A 135 -16.60 -10.07 1.20
N LYS A 136 -15.42 -9.44 1.25
CA LYS A 136 -15.25 -8.00 1.43
C LYS A 136 -13.91 -7.53 0.84
N VAL A 137 -13.85 -6.24 0.55
CA VAL A 137 -12.61 -5.49 0.29
C VAL A 137 -12.54 -4.37 1.33
N ASP A 138 -11.51 -4.36 2.17
CA ASP A 138 -11.34 -3.31 3.19
C ASP A 138 -10.52 -2.13 2.63
N VAL A 139 -9.48 -2.43 1.85
CA VAL A 139 -8.56 -1.43 1.28
C VAL A 139 -8.16 -1.81 -0.15
N CYS A 140 -8.15 -0.84 -1.05
CA CYS A 140 -7.59 -0.97 -2.39
C CYS A 140 -6.39 -0.02 -2.51
N ILE A 141 -5.24 -0.55 -2.91
CA ILE A 141 -3.99 0.17 -3.12
C ILE A 141 -3.70 0.13 -4.62
N ASN A 142 -3.92 1.26 -5.31
CA ASN A 142 -3.54 1.39 -6.70
C ASN A 142 -2.10 1.92 -6.80
N MET A 143 -1.16 1.02 -7.09
CA MET A 143 0.25 1.35 -7.25
C MET A 143 0.77 1.07 -8.68
N ALA A 144 -0.15 0.91 -9.65
CA ALA A 144 0.23 0.73 -11.05
C ALA A 144 0.42 2.09 -11.72
N GLY A 145 1.66 2.39 -12.08
CA GLY A 145 2.03 3.57 -12.86
C GLY A 145 3.19 3.23 -13.80
N VAL A 146 3.05 3.63 -15.06
CA VAL A 146 4.13 3.62 -16.04
C VAL A 146 4.37 5.06 -16.45
N GLY A 147 5.56 5.57 -16.16
CA GLY A 147 6.03 6.87 -16.63
C GLY A 147 7.09 6.66 -17.69
N GLY A 148 6.98 7.39 -18.80
CA GLY A 148 8.05 7.53 -19.78
C GLY A 148 8.32 9.00 -20.03
N ILE A 149 9.53 9.32 -20.44
CA ILE A 149 9.90 10.66 -20.91
C ILE A 149 10.43 10.46 -22.34
N GLY A 150 9.66 10.93 -23.33
CA GLY A 150 9.97 10.73 -24.76
C GLY A 150 8.71 10.82 -25.64
N CYS A 151 8.88 10.70 -26.95
CA CYS A 151 7.75 10.60 -27.90
C CYS A 151 7.28 9.13 -27.95
N PHE A 152 6.01 8.87 -27.69
CA PHE A 152 5.36 7.56 -27.79
C PHE A 152 4.51 7.47 -29.05
#